data_AF-A0A3B9GQK0-F1
#
_entry.id   AF-A0A3B9GQK0-F1
#
_cell.length_a   1.000
_cell.length_b   1.000
_cell.length_c   1.000
_cell.angle_alpha   90.00
_cell.angle_beta   90.00
_cell.angle_gamma   90.00
#
_symmetry.space_group_name_H-M   'P 1'
#
loop_
_entity.id
_entity.type
_entity.pdbx_description
1 polymer ?
#
loop_
_entity_poly.entity_id
_entity_poly.type
_entity_poly.pdbx_seq_one_letter_code
_entity_poly.pdbx_strand_id
1 'polypeptide(L)'
;GNRAFNERPCITYMDIPASVEHIGKKAFYLCTFLKTVTLNSSADIGDSVFAETTAITDFNIYCTQAPPIANEDNAFSETTCQTATLHVLKGYKNLFKTAYGWRKFVNIVDDLEPAGIHSVKTSDNNTAVHYDTCGRRIELSQKGIHIIQTPSGASRKILIQ
;
A
#
# COMPACT_ATOMS: atom_id res chain seq x y z
N GLY A 1 -4.76 -18.02 -2.84
CA GLY A 1 -4.93 -19.28 -3.60
C GLY A 1 -4.70 -19.06 -5.09
N ASN A 2 -4.47 -20.12 -5.87
CA ASN A 2 -4.26 -20.03 -7.31
C ASN A 2 -5.57 -19.62 -8.02
N ARG A 3 -5.48 -18.73 -9.02
CA ARG A 3 -6.62 -18.23 -9.82
C ARG A 3 -7.79 -17.63 -9.02
N ALA A 4 -7.55 -17.19 -7.79
CA ALA A 4 -8.62 -16.78 -6.85
C ALA A 4 -9.58 -15.72 -7.42
N PHE A 5 -9.05 -14.78 -8.21
CA PHE A 5 -9.80 -13.69 -8.85
C PHE A 5 -9.56 -13.62 -10.36
N ASN A 6 -9.19 -14.74 -10.99
CA ASN A 6 -8.91 -14.80 -12.43
C ASN A 6 -10.13 -14.36 -13.26
N GLU A 7 -9.91 -13.50 -14.26
CA GLU A 7 -10.92 -13.02 -15.22
C GLU A 7 -12.12 -12.36 -14.55
N ARG A 8 -11.89 -11.56 -13.52
CA ARG A 8 -12.96 -10.86 -12.80
C ARG A 8 -13.14 -9.43 -13.32
N PRO A 9 -14.09 -9.17 -14.24
CA PRO A 9 -14.26 -7.84 -14.84
C PRO A 9 -14.88 -6.81 -13.88
N CYS A 10 -15.33 -7.23 -12.71
CA CYS A 10 -15.98 -6.36 -11.72
C CYS A 10 -15.03 -5.82 -10.66
N ILE A 11 -13.80 -6.34 -10.55
CA ILE A 11 -12.85 -5.89 -9.53
C ILE A 11 -12.06 -4.71 -10.10
N THR A 12 -12.26 -3.54 -9.49
CA THR A 12 -11.55 -2.30 -9.85
C THR A 12 -10.46 -1.93 -8.85
N TYR A 13 -10.53 -2.50 -7.64
CA TYR A 13 -9.64 -2.22 -6.52
C TYR A 13 -9.37 -3.51 -5.74
N MET A 14 -8.14 -3.66 -5.25
CA MET A 14 -7.75 -4.77 -4.37
C MET A 14 -6.88 -4.27 -3.22
N ASP A 15 -7.31 -4.55 -1.99
CA ASP A 15 -6.52 -4.36 -0.77
C ASP A 15 -6.07 -5.72 -0.22
N ILE A 16 -4.78 -6.03 -0.33
CA ILE A 16 -4.20 -7.29 0.12
C ILE A 16 -3.68 -7.08 1.55
N PRO A 17 -4.28 -7.76 2.56
CA PRO A 17 -3.94 -7.55 3.95
C PRO A 17 -2.52 -7.98 4.30
N ALA A 18 -1.99 -7.39 5.37
CA ALA A 18 -0.67 -7.69 5.90
C ALA A 18 -0.46 -9.17 6.27
N SER A 19 -1.54 -9.91 6.55
CA SER A 19 -1.52 -11.33 6.90
C SER A 19 -1.36 -12.28 5.70
N VAL A 20 -1.40 -11.77 4.47
CA VAL A 20 -1.24 -12.60 3.28
C VAL A 20 0.25 -12.82 3.02
N GLU A 21 0.68 -14.07 3.16
CA GLU A 21 2.07 -14.48 2.93
C GLU A 21 2.33 -14.91 1.49
N HIS A 22 1.30 -15.42 0.79
CA HIS A 22 1.43 -15.94 -0.57
C HIS A 22 0.26 -15.53 -1.46
N ILE A 23 0.57 -14.96 -2.63
CA ILE A 23 -0.39 -14.69 -3.70
C ILE A 23 -0.20 -15.75 -4.78
N GLY A 24 -1.19 -16.63 -4.90
CA GLY A 24 -1.08 -17.83 -5.73
C GLY A 24 -1.01 -17.53 -7.23
N LYS A 25 -0.50 -18.51 -7.99
CA LYS A 25 -0.37 -18.45 -9.45
C LYS A 25 -1.65 -17.95 -10.12
N LYS A 26 -1.53 -16.98 -11.02
CA LYS A 26 -2.63 -16.37 -11.77
C LYS A 26 -3.76 -15.79 -10.91
N ALA A 27 -3.52 -15.43 -9.64
CA ALA A 27 -4.57 -14.97 -8.75
C ALA A 27 -5.40 -13.80 -9.29
N PHE A 28 -4.80 -12.87 -10.06
CA PHE A 28 -5.47 -11.74 -10.69
C PHE A 28 -5.30 -11.74 -12.21
N TYR A 29 -5.02 -12.90 -12.81
CA TYR A 29 -4.82 -13.01 -14.27
C TYR A 29 -6.05 -12.50 -15.03
N LEU A 30 -5.85 -11.66 -16.05
CA LEU A 30 -6.92 -11.06 -16.86
C LEU A 30 -7.96 -10.21 -16.07
N CYS A 31 -7.56 -9.61 -14.95
CA CYS A 31 -8.40 -8.62 -14.25
C CYS A 31 -8.35 -7.26 -14.96
N THR A 32 -8.88 -7.16 -16.18
CA THR A 32 -8.72 -6.01 -17.08
C THR A 32 -9.40 -4.70 -16.61
N PHE A 33 -10.09 -4.71 -15.48
CA PHE A 33 -10.66 -3.51 -14.87
C PHE A 33 -10.01 -3.12 -13.54
N LEU A 34 -9.05 -3.91 -13.04
CA LEU A 34 -8.34 -3.66 -11.79
C LEU A 34 -7.38 -2.48 -11.98
N LYS A 35 -7.70 -1.35 -11.33
CA LYS A 35 -6.97 -0.09 -11.45
C LYS A 35 -5.95 0.12 -10.34
N THR A 36 -6.31 -0.29 -9.13
CA THR A 36 -5.49 -0.01 -7.95
C THR A 36 -5.29 -1.27 -7.13
N VAL A 37 -4.03 -1.55 -6.80
CA VAL A 37 -3.64 -2.64 -5.91
C VAL A 37 -2.90 -2.06 -4.72
N THR A 38 -3.30 -2.43 -3.52
CA THR A 38 -2.58 -2.12 -2.28
C THR A 38 -2.07 -3.43 -1.67
N LEU A 39 -0.77 -3.50 -1.41
CA LEU A 39 -0.12 -4.65 -0.79
C LEU A 39 0.52 -4.23 0.53
N ASN A 40 -0.04 -4.73 1.63
CA ASN A 40 0.39 -4.38 2.99
C ASN A 40 1.33 -5.42 3.61
N SER A 41 1.78 -6.41 2.84
CA SER A 41 2.66 -7.49 3.29
C SER A 41 3.91 -7.62 2.41
N SER A 42 4.88 -8.38 2.89
CA SER A 42 6.02 -8.86 2.10
C SER A 42 5.68 -10.22 1.45
N ALA A 43 4.49 -10.34 0.84
CA ALA A 43 4.03 -11.60 0.25
C ALA A 43 4.94 -12.11 -0.87
N ASP A 44 5.00 -13.43 -1.01
CA ASP A 44 5.51 -14.09 -2.21
C ASP A 44 4.47 -14.02 -3.34
N ILE A 45 4.87 -13.44 -4.47
CA ILE A 45 4.04 -13.24 -5.65
C ILE A 45 4.35 -14.35 -6.65
N GLY A 46 3.38 -15.26 -6.81
CA GLY A 46 3.53 -16.39 -7.71
C GLY A 46 3.53 -16.03 -9.22
N ASP A 47 3.66 -17.08 -10.02
CA ASP A 47 3.69 -17.01 -11.48
C ASP A 47 2.43 -16.35 -12.06
N SER A 48 2.64 -15.43 -13.01
CA SER A 48 1.57 -14.80 -13.80
C SER A 48 0.45 -14.13 -12.98
N VAL A 49 0.71 -13.68 -11.75
CA VAL A 49 -0.35 -13.17 -10.83
C VAL A 49 -1.15 -12.03 -11.46
N PHE A 50 -0.48 -11.03 -12.05
CA PHE A 50 -1.07 -9.88 -12.75
C PHE A 50 -0.73 -9.90 -14.25
N ALA A 51 -0.44 -11.08 -14.82
CA ALA A 51 -0.31 -11.20 -16.27
C ALA A 51 -1.66 -10.83 -16.93
N GLU A 52 -1.60 -10.17 -18.08
CA GLU A 52 -2.77 -9.64 -18.81
C GLU A 52 -3.65 -8.66 -18.00
N THR A 53 -3.15 -8.10 -16.89
CA THR A 53 -3.87 -7.12 -16.06
C THR A 53 -3.42 -5.71 -16.42
N THR A 54 -3.91 -5.20 -17.54
CA THR A 54 -3.36 -4.01 -18.21
C THR A 54 -3.91 -2.66 -17.70
N ALA A 55 -4.95 -2.67 -16.85
CA ALA A 55 -5.62 -1.46 -16.39
C ALA A 55 -5.07 -0.87 -15.08
N ILE A 56 -4.07 -1.50 -14.46
CA ILE A 56 -3.48 -0.99 -13.21
C ILE A 56 -2.80 0.34 -13.50
N THR A 57 -3.22 1.39 -12.77
CA THR A 57 -2.61 2.72 -12.78
C THR A 57 -1.74 2.93 -11.57
N ASP A 58 -2.13 2.37 -10.41
CA ASP A 58 -1.48 2.60 -9.12
C ASP A 58 -1.25 1.27 -8.41
N PHE A 59 0.01 0.99 -8.05
CA PHE A 59 0.39 -0.16 -7.25
C PHE A 59 1.08 0.33 -5.97
N ASN A 60 0.41 0.20 -4.83
CA ASN A 60 0.87 0.72 -3.55
C ASN A 60 1.46 -0.40 -2.70
N ILE A 61 2.66 -0.20 -2.16
CA ILE A 61 3.33 -1.19 -1.30
C ILE A 61 3.69 -0.55 0.05
N TYR A 62 3.03 -1.03 1.10
CA TYR A 62 3.20 -0.58 2.48
C TYR A 62 4.01 -1.58 3.33
N CYS A 63 4.95 -2.33 2.74
CA CYS A 63 5.82 -3.23 3.50
C CYS A 63 6.96 -2.46 4.18
N THR A 64 7.15 -2.67 5.49
CA THR A 64 8.21 -2.02 6.29
C THR A 64 9.41 -2.93 6.56
N GLN A 65 9.39 -4.18 6.07
CA GLN A 65 10.44 -5.16 6.26
C GLN A 65 11.28 -5.30 4.98
N ALA A 66 10.92 -6.25 4.11
CA ALA A 66 11.55 -6.51 2.83
C ALA A 66 10.53 -6.32 1.69
N PRO A 67 10.97 -6.02 0.46
CA PRO A 67 10.09 -6.02 -0.70
C PRO A 67 9.37 -7.37 -0.82
N PRO A 68 8.10 -7.40 -1.25
CA PRO A 68 7.45 -8.65 -1.59
C PRO A 68 8.26 -9.36 -2.69
N ILE A 69 8.30 -10.68 -2.64
CA ILE A 69 9.15 -11.45 -3.55
C ILE A 69 8.38 -11.61 -4.86
N ALA A 70 8.91 -11.07 -5.96
CA ALA A 70 8.30 -11.15 -7.29
C ALA A 70 9.29 -11.77 -8.28
N ASN A 71 9.71 -13.00 -8.01
CA ASN A 71 10.80 -13.67 -8.74
C ASN A 71 10.41 -14.25 -10.11
N GLU A 72 9.15 -14.14 -10.50
CA GLU A 72 8.65 -14.70 -11.75
C GLU A 72 8.65 -13.64 -12.86
N ASP A 73 9.16 -14.01 -14.03
CA ASP A 73 9.39 -13.05 -15.12
C ASP A 73 8.10 -12.46 -15.71
N ASN A 74 6.97 -13.13 -15.48
CA ASN A 74 5.66 -12.78 -16.01
C ASN A 74 4.66 -12.39 -14.92
N ALA A 75 5.11 -12.10 -13.68
CA ALA A 75 4.22 -11.73 -12.58
C ALA A 75 3.33 -10.52 -12.92
N PHE A 76 3.81 -9.62 -13.79
CA PHE A 76 3.10 -8.44 -14.29
C PHE A 76 3.11 -8.41 -15.82
N SER A 77 2.07 -7.84 -16.42
CA SER A 77 2.09 -7.55 -17.86
C SER A 77 3.14 -6.47 -18.18
N GLU A 78 3.67 -6.50 -19.41
CA GLU A 78 4.60 -5.47 -19.89
C GLU A 78 3.95 -4.08 -19.85
N THR A 79 2.69 -3.98 -20.28
CA THR A 79 1.91 -2.73 -20.23
C THR A 79 1.85 -2.18 -18.81
N THR A 80 1.50 -3.02 -17.82
CA THR A 80 1.46 -2.60 -16.41
C THR A 80 2.80 -2.02 -15.96
N CYS A 81 3.89 -2.70 -16.28
CA CYS A 81 5.24 -2.25 -15.92
C CYS A 81 5.59 -0.88 -16.56
N GLN A 82 5.07 -0.59 -17.75
CA GLN A 82 5.35 0.65 -18.47
C GLN A 82 4.46 1.83 -18.04
N THR A 83 3.19 1.57 -17.71
CA THR A 83 2.19 2.62 -17.50
C THR A 83 1.83 2.87 -16.04
N ALA A 84 1.89 1.84 -15.18
CA ALA A 84 1.51 1.99 -13.78
C ALA A 84 2.59 2.73 -12.98
N THR A 85 2.18 3.43 -11.93
CA THR A 85 3.07 3.98 -10.92
C THR A 85 3.18 3.01 -9.75
N LEU A 86 4.40 2.61 -9.43
CA LEU A 86 4.72 1.84 -8.23
C LEU A 86 5.05 2.80 -7.10
N HIS A 87 4.14 2.88 -6.14
CA HIS A 87 4.28 3.71 -4.93
C HIS A 87 4.84 2.86 -3.80
N VAL A 88 5.95 3.32 -3.21
CA VAL A 88 6.60 2.68 -2.07
C VAL A 88 6.82 3.67 -0.95
N LEU A 89 7.15 3.17 0.24
CA LEU A 89 7.51 4.02 1.38
C LEU A 89 8.73 4.90 1.06
N LYS A 90 8.72 6.13 1.59
CA LYS A 90 9.86 7.05 1.56
C LYS A 90 11.18 6.33 1.88
N GLY A 91 12.16 6.44 1.00
CA GLY A 91 13.47 5.80 1.13
C GLY A 91 13.59 4.38 0.55
N TYR A 92 12.49 3.74 0.11
CA TYR A 92 12.51 2.38 -0.46
C TYR A 92 12.67 2.35 -1.99
N LYS A 93 12.59 3.49 -2.68
CA LYS A 93 12.66 3.56 -4.16
C LYS A 93 13.85 2.81 -4.77
N ASN A 94 15.06 3.03 -4.22
CA ASN A 94 16.27 2.41 -4.76
C ASN A 94 16.30 0.89 -4.55
N LEU A 95 15.67 0.39 -3.48
CA LEU A 95 15.53 -1.03 -3.23
C LEU A 95 14.63 -1.70 -4.29
N PHE A 96 13.51 -1.06 -4.63
CA PHE A 96 12.60 -1.59 -5.65
C PHE A 96 13.16 -1.49 -7.07
N LYS A 97 14.04 -0.50 -7.34
CA LYS A 97 14.78 -0.42 -8.63
C LYS A 97 15.73 -1.59 -8.86
N THR A 98 16.21 -2.26 -7.81
CA THR A 98 17.13 -3.40 -7.92
C THR A 98 16.45 -4.74 -7.67
N ALA A 99 15.31 -4.75 -6.97
CA ALA A 99 14.55 -5.96 -6.67
C ALA A 99 14.00 -6.65 -7.95
N TYR A 100 14.08 -7.97 -7.98
CA TYR A 100 13.60 -8.78 -9.11
C TYR A 100 12.08 -8.64 -9.26
N GLY A 101 11.61 -8.61 -10.52
CA GLY A 101 10.22 -8.31 -10.88
C GLY A 101 9.91 -6.81 -10.81
N TRP A 102 10.14 -6.19 -9.65
CA TRP A 102 9.84 -4.77 -9.41
C TRP A 102 10.65 -3.80 -10.27
N ARG A 103 11.91 -4.14 -10.56
CA ARG A 103 12.77 -3.32 -11.45
C ARG A 103 12.22 -3.12 -12.87
N LYS A 104 11.17 -3.86 -13.25
CA LYS A 104 10.49 -3.71 -14.56
C LYS A 104 9.60 -2.48 -14.61
N PHE A 105 9.12 -1.99 -13.46
CA PHE A 105 8.32 -0.78 -13.40
C PHE A 105 9.15 0.43 -13.82
N VAL A 106 8.71 1.12 -14.86
CA VAL A 106 9.37 2.34 -15.36
C VAL A 106 9.17 3.50 -14.38
N ASN A 107 7.98 3.58 -13.76
CA ASN A 107 7.61 4.65 -12.85
C ASN A 107 7.59 4.12 -11.40
N ILE A 108 8.65 4.43 -10.64
CA ILE A 108 8.74 4.10 -9.21
C ILE A 108 8.90 5.41 -8.42
N VAL A 109 8.04 5.63 -7.44
CA VAL A 109 8.05 6.80 -6.54
C VAL A 109 8.00 6.35 -5.09
N ASP A 110 8.65 7.11 -4.21
CA ASP A 110 8.67 6.88 -2.78
C ASP A 110 7.92 8.00 -2.04
N ASP A 111 6.63 8.10 -2.35
CA ASP A 111 5.71 9.11 -1.85
C ASP A 111 4.79 8.61 -0.73
N LEU A 112 4.84 7.30 -0.40
CA LEU A 112 4.07 6.75 0.70
C LEU A 112 4.70 7.05 2.07
N GLU A 113 3.87 7.37 3.04
CA GLU A 113 4.26 7.61 4.44
C GLU A 113 4.06 6.34 5.30
N PRO A 114 5.00 6.00 6.21
CA PRO A 114 4.90 4.83 7.07
C PRO A 114 3.80 5.01 8.15
N ALA A 115 2.68 4.33 7.91
CA ALA A 115 1.49 4.13 8.76
C ALA A 115 0.56 5.36 8.95
N GLY A 116 -0.77 5.22 8.91
CA GLY A 116 -1.59 4.00 8.97
C GLY A 116 -3.04 4.32 9.37
N ILE A 117 -3.60 5.44 8.88
CA ILE A 117 -5.00 5.84 9.12
C ILE A 117 -5.58 6.31 7.80
N HIS A 118 -6.11 5.39 7.00
CA HIS A 118 -6.79 5.72 5.73
C HIS A 118 -8.32 5.63 5.85
N SER A 119 -8.86 5.21 7.01
CA SER A 119 -10.30 4.94 7.20
C SER A 119 -10.93 5.52 8.47
N VAL A 120 -10.31 6.50 9.14
CA VAL A 120 -11.00 7.23 10.22
C VAL A 120 -11.76 8.41 9.61
N LYS A 121 -13.06 8.21 9.35
CA LYS A 121 -13.99 9.32 9.14
C LYS A 121 -14.47 9.79 10.51
N THR A 122 -14.13 11.02 10.89
CA THR A 122 -14.81 11.70 12.00
C THR A 122 -16.14 12.22 11.49
N SER A 123 -17.22 12.05 12.27
CA SER A 123 -18.44 12.83 12.07
C SER A 123 -18.06 14.30 12.30
N ASP A 124 -18.27 15.12 11.27
CA ASP A 124 -17.94 16.54 11.20
C ASP A 124 -17.93 17.25 12.56
N ASN A 125 -16.76 17.73 12.99
CA ASN A 125 -16.62 18.94 13.80
C ASN A 125 -15.16 19.41 13.82
N ASN A 126 -14.97 20.66 13.39
CA ASN A 126 -13.73 21.30 12.99
C ASN A 126 -12.80 21.70 14.17
N THR A 127 -12.53 20.79 15.10
CA THR A 127 -11.65 21.03 16.26
C THR A 127 -10.59 19.93 16.35
N ALA A 128 -9.31 20.31 16.36
CA ALA A 128 -8.22 19.37 16.61
C ALA A 128 -8.44 18.66 17.95
N VAL A 129 -8.45 17.33 17.94
CA VAL A 129 -8.62 16.49 19.14
C VAL A 129 -7.27 15.88 19.49
N HIS A 130 -6.90 15.92 20.76
CA HIS A 130 -5.63 15.37 21.25
C HIS A 130 -5.86 14.04 21.93
N TYR A 131 -4.94 13.09 21.72
CA TYR A 131 -4.99 11.77 22.34
C TYR A 131 -3.67 11.41 23.00
N ASP A 132 -3.76 10.65 24.10
CA ASP A 132 -2.61 9.96 24.68
C ASP A 132 -2.23 8.71 23.86
N THR A 133 -1.13 8.05 24.23
CA THR A 133 -0.65 6.83 23.56
C THR A 133 -1.57 5.62 23.75
N CYS A 134 -2.56 5.71 24.65
CA CYS A 134 -3.59 4.69 24.87
C CYS A 134 -4.89 4.99 24.11
N GLY A 135 -4.93 6.08 23.32
CA GLY A 135 -6.11 6.48 22.56
C GLY A 135 -7.18 7.23 23.37
N ARG A 136 -6.86 7.71 24.58
CA ARG A 136 -7.77 8.53 25.40
C ARG A 136 -7.65 9.99 25.00
N ARG A 137 -8.78 10.69 24.90
CA ARG A 137 -8.82 12.13 24.62
C ARG A 137 -8.20 12.92 25.79
N ILE A 138 -7.32 13.86 25.49
CA ILE A 138 -6.62 14.71 26.48
C ILE A 138 -6.70 16.20 26.12
N GLU A 139 -6.49 17.07 27.10
CA GLU A 139 -6.29 18.50 26.89
C GLU A 139 -4.79 18.85 26.92
N LEU A 140 -4.36 19.84 26.13
CA LEU A 140 -2.95 20.21 25.89
C LEU A 140 -2.16 20.71 27.13
N SER A 141 -2.72 20.64 28.33
CA SER A 141 -2.07 21.08 29.58
C SER A 141 -1.17 20.03 30.23
N GLN A 142 -1.17 18.78 29.76
CA GLN A 142 -0.39 17.70 30.37
C GLN A 142 1.01 17.57 29.74
N LYS A 143 2.06 17.55 30.57
CA LYS A 143 3.43 17.23 30.11
C LYS A 143 3.49 15.79 29.61
N GLY A 144 4.23 15.56 28.52
CA GLY A 144 4.39 14.22 27.94
C GLY A 144 4.34 14.20 26.41
N ILE A 145 4.29 12.99 25.85
CA ILE A 145 4.18 12.77 24.41
C ILE A 145 2.71 12.76 24.01
N HIS A 146 2.33 13.63 23.09
CA HIS A 146 0.97 13.75 22.56
C HIS A 146 0.93 13.38 21.09
N ILE A 147 -0.18 12.79 20.64
CA ILE A 147 -0.49 12.60 19.23
C ILE A 147 -1.53 13.65 18.85
N ILE A 148 -1.17 14.55 17.92
CA ILE A 148 -2.06 15.57 17.36
C ILE A 148 -2.54 15.11 16.00
N GLN A 149 -3.86 15.13 15.81
CA GLN A 149 -4.47 14.99 14.49
C GLN A 149 -4.91 16.36 13.97
N THR A 150 -4.46 16.73 12.77
CA THR A 150 -4.82 18.01 12.14
C THR A 150 -6.18 17.92 11.46
N PRO A 151 -6.85 19.06 11.20
CA PRO A 151 -8.10 19.10 10.43
C PRO A 151 -7.97 18.48 9.02
N SER A 152 -6.75 18.42 8.47
CA SER A 152 -6.45 17.75 7.21
C SER A 152 -6.31 16.22 7.31
N GLY A 153 -6.54 15.63 8.49
CA GLY A 153 -6.46 14.19 8.74
C GLY A 153 -5.05 13.65 9.04
N ALA A 154 -4.01 14.47 8.90
CA ALA A 154 -2.63 14.08 9.22
C ALA A 154 -2.41 13.95 10.73
N SER A 155 -1.54 13.02 11.15
CA SER A 155 -1.18 12.83 12.56
C SER A 155 0.30 13.13 12.80
N ARG A 156 0.64 13.80 13.92
CA ARG A 156 2.03 14.06 14.34
C ARG A 156 2.23 13.89 15.84
N LYS A 157 3.42 13.44 16.24
CA LYS A 157 3.83 13.36 17.65
C LYS A 157 4.47 14.67 18.09
N ILE A 158 4.10 15.18 19.26
CA ILE A 158 4.76 16.32 19.91
C ILE A 158 5.15 15.95 21.34
N LEU A 159 6.22 16.55 21.86
CA LEU A 159 6.62 16.47 23.26
C LEU A 159 6.33 17.82 23.92
N ILE A 160 5.53 17.81 24.99
CA ILE A 160 5.26 18.99 25.81
C ILE A 160 6.13 18.87 27.08
N GLN A 161 7.08 19.78 27.24
CA GLN A 161 8.04 19.82 28.37
C GLN A 161 7.55 20.63 29.56
#